data_AF-A0A0B2R888-F1
#
_entry.id   AF-A0A0B2R888-F1
#
_cell.length_a   1.000
_cell.length_b   1.000
_cell.length_c   1.000
_cell.angle_alpha   90.00
_cell.angle_beta   90.00
_cell.angle_gamma   90.00
#
_symmetry.space_group_name_H-M   'P 1'
#
loop_
_entity.id
_entity.type
_entity.pdbx_description
1 polymer ?
#
loop_
_entity_poly.entity_id
_entity_poly.type
_entity_poly.pdbx_seq_one_letter_code
_entity_poly.pdbx_strand_id
1 'polypeptide(L)'
;MKKVHWVAWKDLYQPKENEDIGMRLERHVNDSFMIKVAWELCMKPSHLWVKVVRAKYACRDDHWHIIEKKKRGSNLWSSIKYVWDAFQENCVVNGMNVAWRSSSYRNFKVKNVYHCVANLENSPNTMLFRIIWRWEGAKRSRVLLWKMAKGALATNEARREMGFTESWSCPMCENEKETTFHCMRDFQHA
;
A
#
# COMPACT_ATOMS: atom_id res chain seq x y z
N MET A 1 2.96 28.63 8.90
CA MET A 1 3.51 28.05 7.65
C MET A 1 2.95 26.64 7.47
N LYS A 2 2.25 26.33 6.37
CA LYS A 2 1.85 24.94 6.06
C LYS A 2 3.10 24.16 5.61
N LYS A 3 3.28 22.92 6.07
CA LYS A 3 4.36 22.05 5.59
C LYS A 3 4.08 21.69 4.13
N VAL A 4 4.99 22.05 3.24
CA VAL A 4 4.91 21.69 1.81
C VAL A 4 5.44 20.27 1.64
N HIS A 5 4.68 19.44 0.94
CA HIS A 5 5.05 18.07 0.61
C HIS A 5 5.52 18.01 -0.85
N TRP A 6 6.78 17.58 -1.07
CA TRP A 6 7.40 17.46 -2.40
C TRP A 6 6.98 16.19 -3.17
N VAL A 7 6.27 15.28 -2.51
CA VAL A 7 5.72 14.05 -3.08
C VAL A 7 4.30 13.91 -2.57
N ALA A 8 3.37 13.51 -3.44
CA ALA A 8 1.99 13.31 -3.03
C ALA A 8 1.90 12.09 -2.10
N TRP A 9 1.03 12.18 -1.09
CA TRP A 9 0.84 11.08 -0.14
C TRP A 9 0.48 9.75 -0.80
N LYS A 10 -0.27 9.79 -1.90
CA LYS A 10 -0.63 8.60 -2.71
C LYS A 10 0.60 7.85 -3.26
N ASP A 11 1.71 8.55 -3.51
CA ASP A 11 2.97 8.02 -4.03
C ASP A 11 3.94 7.63 -2.90
N LEU A 12 3.49 7.68 -1.64
CA LEU A 12 4.23 7.13 -0.50
C LEU A 12 3.73 5.73 -0.12
N TYR A 13 2.49 5.41 -0.50
CA TYR A 13 1.78 4.22 -0.07
C TYR A 13 1.91 3.01 -1.01
N GLN A 14 2.55 3.18 -2.17
CA GLN A 14 2.75 2.06 -3.09
C GLN A 14 3.92 1.17 -2.61
N PRO A 15 3.94 -0.11 -3.02
CA PRO A 15 5.04 -1.03 -2.74
C PRO A 15 6.38 -0.48 -3.22
N LYS A 16 7.46 -0.92 -2.58
CA LYS A 16 8.82 -0.60 -3.03
C LYS A 16 9.10 -1.10 -4.45
N GLU A 17 8.41 -2.18 -4.84
CA GLU A 17 8.50 -2.74 -6.18
C GLU A 17 7.87 -1.82 -7.24
N ASN A 18 6.97 -0.91 -6.85
CA ASN A 18 6.31 0.09 -7.69
C ASN A 18 6.86 1.49 -7.40
N GLU A 19 8.18 1.62 -7.26
CA GLU A 19 8.90 2.92 -7.25
C GLU A 19 8.82 3.78 -5.97
N ASP A 20 8.10 3.35 -4.95
CA ASP A 20 7.77 4.22 -3.81
C ASP A 20 8.47 3.79 -2.50
N ILE A 21 8.29 4.56 -1.42
CA ILE A 21 8.93 4.29 -0.09
C ILE A 21 8.52 2.92 0.47
N GLY A 22 7.41 2.34 0.01
CA GLY A 22 6.90 1.08 0.53
C GLY A 22 6.21 1.22 1.87
N MET A 23 5.69 2.41 2.20
CA MET A 23 4.83 2.54 3.36
C MET A 23 3.52 1.84 3.04
N ARG A 24 3.04 0.98 3.93
CA ARG A 24 1.73 0.37 3.73
C ARG A 24 0.66 1.34 4.20
N LEU A 25 -0.41 1.50 3.42
CA LEU A 25 -1.55 2.27 3.90
C LEU A 25 -2.25 1.47 5.00
N GLU A 26 -2.35 2.05 6.20
CA GLU A 26 -2.92 1.38 7.38
C GLU A 26 -4.32 0.84 7.12
N ARG A 27 -5.13 1.57 6.35
CA ARG A 27 -6.47 1.13 5.94
C ARG A 27 -6.41 -0.18 5.15
N HIS A 28 -5.60 -0.25 4.09
CA HIS A 28 -5.44 -1.47 3.29
C HIS A 28 -4.86 -2.63 4.10
N VAL A 29 -3.97 -2.36 5.06
CA VAL A 29 -3.45 -3.38 5.97
C VAL A 29 -4.57 -3.92 6.86
N ASN A 30 -5.34 -3.03 7.47
CA ASN A 30 -6.47 -3.39 8.32
C ASN A 30 -7.53 -4.18 7.54
N ASP A 31 -7.89 -3.72 6.34
CA ASP A 31 -8.84 -4.39 5.46
C ASP A 31 -8.33 -5.80 5.09
N SER A 32 -7.04 -5.95 4.80
CA SER A 32 -6.44 -7.27 4.54
C SER A 32 -6.54 -8.22 5.74
N PHE A 33 -6.37 -7.70 6.95
CA PHE A 33 -6.57 -8.48 8.17
C PHE A 33 -8.06 -8.81 8.40
N MET A 34 -8.97 -7.89 8.12
CA MET A 34 -10.41 -8.14 8.22
C MET A 34 -10.87 -9.18 7.21
N ILE A 35 -10.35 -9.17 5.99
CA ILE A 35 -10.57 -10.21 4.98
C ILE A 35 -10.01 -11.56 5.45
N LYS A 36 -8.85 -11.58 6.14
CA LYS A 36 -8.35 -12.81 6.80
C LYS A 36 -9.32 -13.32 7.87
N VAL A 37 -9.88 -12.42 8.68
CA VAL A 37 -10.88 -12.80 9.69
C VAL A 37 -12.12 -13.38 9.01
N ALA A 38 -12.63 -12.75 7.95
CA ALA A 38 -13.74 -13.28 7.15
C ALA A 38 -13.42 -14.66 6.56
N TRP A 39 -12.19 -14.85 6.05
CA TRP A 39 -11.70 -16.13 5.56
C TRP A 39 -11.70 -17.21 6.65
N GLU A 40 -11.15 -16.91 7.83
CA GLU A 40 -11.11 -17.86 8.95
C GLU A 40 -12.51 -18.18 9.49
N LEU A 41 -13.41 -17.19 9.50
CA LEU A 41 -14.80 -17.39 9.86
C LEU A 41 -15.46 -18.46 9.00
N CYS A 42 -15.08 -18.58 7.72
CA CYS A 42 -15.61 -19.57 6.79
C CYS A 42 -14.84 -20.90 6.86
N MET A 43 -13.51 -20.85 6.87
CA MET A 43 -12.63 -22.02 6.68
C MET A 43 -12.23 -22.74 7.96
N LYS A 44 -12.38 -22.11 9.13
CA LYS A 44 -11.94 -22.68 10.42
C LYS A 44 -13.10 -22.78 11.42
N PRO A 45 -14.16 -23.56 11.12
CA PRO A 45 -15.36 -23.67 11.97
C PRO A 45 -15.06 -24.21 13.38
N SER A 46 -13.95 -24.92 13.56
CA SER A 46 -13.56 -25.50 14.84
C SER A 46 -13.06 -24.47 15.86
N HIS A 47 -12.61 -23.29 15.41
CA HIS A 47 -12.06 -22.26 16.29
C HIS A 47 -13.14 -21.70 17.24
N LEU A 48 -12.80 -21.53 18.52
CA LEU A 48 -13.75 -21.10 19.55
C LEU A 48 -14.42 -19.76 19.19
N TRP A 49 -13.63 -18.76 18.77
CA TRP A 49 -14.18 -17.46 18.39
C TRP A 49 -15.10 -17.56 17.16
N VAL A 50 -14.81 -18.45 16.22
CA VAL A 50 -15.66 -18.71 15.05
C VAL A 50 -16.99 -19.30 15.49
N LYS A 51 -16.98 -20.31 16.37
CA LYS A 51 -18.21 -20.90 16.93
C LYS A 51 -19.07 -19.84 17.63
N VAL A 52 -18.45 -18.99 18.45
CA VAL A 52 -19.15 -17.90 19.16
C VAL A 52 -19.78 -16.90 18.19
N VAL A 53 -19.02 -16.44 17.19
CA VAL A 53 -19.50 -15.48 16.20
C VAL A 53 -20.61 -16.10 15.34
N ARG A 54 -20.43 -17.33 14.85
CA ARG A 54 -21.44 -18.04 14.06
C ARG A 54 -22.73 -18.25 14.85
N ALA A 55 -22.65 -18.67 16.12
CA ALA A 55 -23.81 -18.83 16.99
C ALA A 55 -24.52 -17.49 17.23
N LYS A 56 -23.77 -16.42 17.52
CA LYS A 56 -24.32 -15.08 17.80
C LYS A 56 -25.03 -14.46 16.59
N TYR A 57 -24.49 -14.65 15.39
CA TYR A 57 -25.01 -14.04 14.17
C TYR A 57 -25.80 -15.01 13.29
N ALA A 58 -26.09 -16.21 13.79
CA ALA A 58 -26.84 -17.26 13.09
C ALA A 58 -26.24 -17.66 11.73
N CYS A 59 -24.90 -17.69 11.62
CA CYS A 59 -24.21 -18.19 10.44
C CYS A 59 -24.30 -19.72 10.43
N ARG A 60 -25.24 -20.27 9.67
CA ARG A 60 -25.37 -21.72 9.49
C ARG A 60 -24.31 -22.25 8.51
N ASP A 61 -23.93 -23.52 8.67
CA ASP A 61 -22.85 -24.14 7.89
C ASP A 61 -23.17 -24.22 6.39
N ASP A 62 -24.44 -24.28 6.03
CA ASP A 62 -24.99 -24.28 4.68
C ASP A 62 -25.21 -22.88 4.09
N HIS A 63 -25.21 -21.82 4.91
CA HIS A 63 -25.55 -20.44 4.51
C HIS A 63 -24.48 -19.39 4.88
N TRP A 64 -23.22 -19.77 5.07
CA TRP A 64 -22.15 -18.83 5.42
C TRP A 64 -21.96 -17.69 4.39
N HIS A 65 -22.40 -17.90 3.14
CA HIS A 65 -22.36 -16.93 2.05
C HIS A 65 -23.41 -15.80 2.19
N ILE A 66 -24.37 -15.93 3.10
CA ILE A 66 -25.40 -14.93 3.37
C ILE A 66 -25.17 -14.34 4.76
N ILE A 67 -24.37 -13.27 4.83
CA ILE A 67 -24.29 -12.46 6.04
C ILE A 67 -25.50 -11.53 6.06
N GLU A 68 -26.50 -11.83 6.90
CA GLU A 68 -27.60 -10.92 7.16
C GLU A 68 -27.06 -9.58 7.70
N LYS A 69 -27.41 -8.48 7.04
CA LYS A 69 -27.07 -7.12 7.46
C LYS A 69 -27.93 -6.70 8.67
N LYS A 70 -27.80 -7.39 9.81
CA LYS A 70 -28.45 -6.99 11.07
C LYS A 70 -27.97 -5.58 11.47
N LYS A 71 -28.93 -4.72 11.86
CA LYS A 71 -28.72 -3.30 12.18
C LYS A 71 -27.77 -3.06 13.36
N ARG A 72 -27.73 -3.98 14.33
CA ARG A 72 -26.82 -3.91 15.50
C ARG A 72 -25.85 -5.08 15.47
N GLY A 73 -24.55 -4.77 15.49
CA GLY A 73 -23.46 -5.75 15.45
C GLY A 73 -22.32 -5.32 16.36
N SER A 74 -21.45 -6.26 16.73
CA SER A 74 -20.19 -5.94 17.40
C SER A 74 -19.27 -5.21 16.43
N ASN A 75 -18.27 -4.49 16.94
CA ASN A 75 -17.28 -3.81 16.09
C ASN A 75 -16.64 -4.79 15.08
N LEU A 76 -16.27 -5.99 15.53
CA LEU A 76 -15.76 -7.05 14.68
C LEU A 76 -16.74 -7.42 13.56
N TRP A 77 -18.02 -7.62 13.88
CA TRP A 77 -19.04 -7.96 12.89
C TRP A 77 -19.27 -6.81 11.90
N SER A 78 -19.26 -5.57 12.38
CA SER A 78 -19.36 -4.38 11.51
C SER A 78 -18.17 -4.29 10.56
N SER A 79 -16.95 -4.58 11.01
CA SER A 79 -15.76 -4.63 10.16
C SER A 79 -15.80 -5.80 9.16
N ILE A 80 -16.27 -6.98 9.55
CA ILE A 80 -16.45 -8.12 8.64
C ILE A 80 -17.48 -7.77 7.55
N LYS A 81 -18.61 -7.17 7.93
CA LYS A 81 -19.63 -6.70 6.97
C LYS A 81 -19.05 -5.69 5.98
N TYR A 82 -18.21 -4.77 6.45
CA TYR A 82 -17.60 -3.74 5.61
C TYR A 82 -16.73 -4.35 4.50
N VAL A 83 -15.93 -5.38 4.82
CA VAL A 83 -15.05 -6.03 3.84
C VAL A 83 -15.69 -7.22 3.12
N TRP A 84 -16.95 -7.54 3.40
CA TRP A 84 -17.59 -8.77 2.92
C TRP A 84 -17.74 -8.81 1.41
N ASP A 85 -18.16 -7.70 0.80
CA ASP A 85 -18.35 -7.61 -0.64
C ASP A 85 -17.01 -7.85 -1.37
N ALA A 86 -15.93 -7.18 -0.92
CA ALA A 86 -14.58 -7.39 -1.43
C ALA A 86 -14.06 -8.83 -1.20
N PHE A 87 -14.44 -9.46 -0.09
CA PHE A 87 -14.13 -10.87 0.16
C PHE A 87 -14.85 -11.79 -0.83
N GLN A 88 -16.14 -11.58 -1.10
CA GLN A 88 -16.94 -12.40 -2.01
C GLN A 88 -16.45 -12.31 -3.45
N GLU A 89 -16.11 -11.11 -3.95
CA GLU A 89 -15.57 -10.93 -5.30
C GLU A 89 -14.27 -11.70 -5.56
N ASN A 90 -13.46 -11.83 -4.51
CA ASN A 90 -12.15 -12.48 -4.56
C ASN A 90 -12.18 -13.97 -4.11
N CYS A 91 -13.32 -14.47 -3.67
CA CYS A 91 -13.51 -15.87 -3.30
C CYS A 91 -14.24 -16.65 -4.39
N VAL A 92 -13.77 -17.87 -4.66
CA VAL A 92 -14.43 -18.86 -5.52
C VAL A 92 -14.97 -19.95 -4.62
N VAL A 93 -16.28 -20.20 -4.70
CA VAL A 93 -16.97 -21.22 -3.90
C VAL A 93 -17.35 -22.40 -4.81
N ASN A 94 -16.70 -23.55 -4.59
CA ASN A 94 -17.01 -24.81 -5.27
C ASN A 94 -17.63 -25.78 -4.25
N GLY A 95 -18.94 -25.67 -4.01
CA GLY A 95 -19.64 -26.42 -2.98
C GLY A 95 -19.15 -26.04 -1.57
N MET A 96 -18.58 -27.00 -0.82
CA MET A 96 -18.00 -26.76 0.51
C MET A 96 -16.56 -26.20 0.46
N ASN A 97 -15.92 -26.16 -0.71
CA ASN A 97 -14.55 -25.68 -0.84
C ASN A 97 -14.54 -24.20 -1.24
N VAL A 98 -13.88 -23.36 -0.44
CA VAL A 98 -13.63 -21.95 -0.80
C VAL A 98 -12.15 -21.79 -1.15
N ALA A 99 -11.89 -21.14 -2.27
CA ALA A 99 -10.55 -20.79 -2.73
C ALA A 99 -10.45 -19.28 -2.95
N TRP A 100 -9.27 -18.70 -2.71
CA TRP A 100 -8.99 -17.31 -3.04
C TRP A 100 -8.51 -17.19 -4.49
N ARG A 101 -9.16 -16.35 -5.30
CA ARG A 101 -8.95 -16.24 -6.77
C ARG A 101 -7.48 -16.00 -7.18
N SER A 102 -6.71 -15.29 -6.35
CA SER A 102 -5.32 -14.90 -6.63
C SER A 102 -4.27 -15.94 -6.16
N SER A 103 -4.68 -17.07 -5.58
CA SER A 103 -3.75 -18.08 -5.07
C SER A 103 -3.77 -19.35 -5.90
N SER A 104 -2.66 -19.68 -6.57
CA SER A 104 -2.46 -20.96 -7.28
C SER A 104 -2.52 -22.19 -6.36
N TYR A 105 -2.49 -21.97 -5.04
CA TYR A 105 -2.59 -22.97 -4.00
C TYR A 105 -3.78 -22.63 -3.11
N ARG A 106 -4.50 -23.63 -2.57
CA ARG A 106 -5.55 -23.49 -1.53
C ARG A 106 -5.14 -22.69 -0.26
N ASN A 107 -3.93 -22.15 -0.21
CA ASN A 107 -3.35 -21.43 0.90
C ASN A 107 -3.63 -19.93 0.77
N PHE A 108 -4.45 -19.42 1.69
CA PHE A 108 -4.71 -17.99 1.87
C PHE A 108 -3.47 -17.28 2.43
N LYS A 109 -2.99 -16.23 1.75
CA LYS A 109 -1.89 -15.38 2.20
C LYS A 109 -2.33 -13.92 2.27
N VAL A 110 -2.16 -13.29 3.43
CA VAL A 110 -2.50 -11.87 3.66
C VAL A 110 -1.76 -10.93 2.70
N LYS A 111 -0.53 -11.28 2.30
CA LYS A 111 0.22 -10.50 1.31
C LYS A 111 -0.55 -10.37 -0.01
N ASN A 112 -1.10 -11.46 -0.52
CA ASN A 112 -1.84 -11.45 -1.79
C ASN A 112 -3.14 -10.67 -1.65
N VAL A 113 -3.82 -10.81 -0.51
CA VAL A 113 -5.02 -10.01 -0.19
C VAL A 113 -4.70 -8.52 -0.18
N TYR A 114 -3.59 -8.12 0.44
CA TYR A 114 -3.16 -6.73 0.44
C TYR A 114 -2.92 -6.19 -0.98
N HIS A 115 -2.28 -6.97 -1.84
CA HIS A 115 -2.11 -6.59 -3.25
C HIS A 115 -3.44 -6.41 -3.98
N CYS A 116 -4.44 -7.28 -3.72
CA CYS A 116 -5.79 -7.14 -4.28
C CYS A 116 -6.50 -5.89 -3.75
N VAL A 117 -6.54 -5.68 -2.43
CA VAL A 117 -7.25 -4.54 -1.80
C VAL A 117 -6.64 -3.21 -2.19
N ALA A 118 -5.31 -3.14 -2.27
CA ALA A 118 -4.61 -1.92 -2.62
C ALA A 118 -4.58 -1.66 -4.14
N ASN A 119 -5.25 -2.49 -4.96
CA ASN A 119 -5.25 -2.42 -6.43
C ASN A 119 -3.84 -2.25 -7.00
N LEU A 120 -2.89 -2.98 -6.43
CA LEU A 120 -1.49 -2.87 -6.82
C LEU A 120 -1.31 -3.64 -8.12
N GLU A 121 -1.43 -2.92 -9.25
CA GLU A 121 -0.96 -3.43 -10.53
C GLU A 121 0.52 -3.83 -10.39
N ASN A 122 0.92 -4.89 -11.10
CA ASN A 122 2.33 -5.19 -11.32
C ASN A 122 2.91 -4.06 -12.16
N SER A 123 3.23 -2.93 -11.52
CA SER A 123 3.94 -1.84 -12.17
C SER A 123 5.26 -2.39 -12.69
N PRO A 124 5.73 -1.95 -13.86
CA PRO A 124 7.04 -2.35 -14.35
C PRO A 124 8.06 -2.01 -13.26
N ASN A 125 8.61 -3.05 -12.66
CA ASN A 125 9.63 -3.00 -11.63
C ASN A 125 10.82 -2.24 -12.23
N THR A 126 10.89 -0.92 -12.02
CA THR A 126 11.93 -0.10 -12.62
C THR A 126 13.24 -0.46 -11.95
N MET A 127 14.17 -0.97 -12.77
CA MET A 127 15.46 -1.49 -12.31
C MET A 127 16.21 -0.51 -11.40
N LEU A 128 16.01 0.79 -11.62
CA LEU A 128 16.52 1.89 -10.80
C LEU A 128 16.10 1.77 -9.32
N PHE A 129 14.80 1.63 -9.03
CA PHE A 129 14.31 1.57 -7.65
C PHE A 129 14.73 0.28 -6.95
N ARG A 130 14.86 -0.82 -7.70
CA ARG A 130 15.46 -2.06 -7.17
C ARG A 130 16.90 -1.85 -6.70
N ILE A 131 17.70 -1.09 -7.46
CA ILE A 131 19.07 -0.74 -7.08
C ILE A 131 19.07 0.17 -5.84
N ILE A 132 18.25 1.22 -5.83
CA ILE A 132 18.12 2.16 -4.71
C ILE A 132 17.78 1.44 -3.41
N TRP A 133 16.81 0.50 -3.44
CA TRP A 133 16.38 -0.20 -2.24
C TRP A 133 17.35 -1.30 -1.78
N ARG A 134 18.15 -1.86 -2.70
CA ARG A 134 19.22 -2.82 -2.39
C ARG A 134 20.50 -2.18 -1.88
N TRP A 135 20.65 -0.85 -1.98
CA TRP A 135 21.83 -0.13 -1.53
C TRP A 135 22.24 -0.49 -0.09
N GLU A 136 23.45 -1.02 0.10
CA GLU A 136 23.92 -1.56 1.38
C GLU A 136 24.38 -0.48 2.37
N GLY A 137 24.55 0.77 1.94
CA GLY A 137 24.94 1.86 2.82
C GLY A 137 23.82 2.35 3.76
N ALA A 138 24.04 3.51 4.36
CA ALA A 138 23.13 4.07 5.36
C ALA A 138 21.68 4.20 4.86
N LYS A 139 20.70 3.85 5.72
CA LYS A 139 19.27 3.91 5.38
C LYS A 139 18.82 5.28 4.86
N ARG A 140 19.40 6.37 5.38
CA ARG A 140 19.15 7.76 4.93
C ARG A 140 19.52 7.99 3.47
N SER A 141 20.56 7.31 2.98
CA SER A 141 21.00 7.39 1.58
C SER A 141 19.96 6.80 0.64
N ARG A 142 19.24 5.73 1.03
CA ARG A 142 18.15 5.16 0.22
C ARG A 142 17.01 6.15 0.00
N VAL A 143 16.63 6.88 1.06
CA VAL A 143 15.57 7.89 1.00
C VAL A 143 16.01 9.09 0.17
N LEU A 144 17.28 9.50 0.27
CA LEU A 144 17.84 10.57 -0.56
C LEU A 144 17.85 10.17 -2.04
N LEU A 145 18.38 8.99 -2.36
CA LEU A 145 18.41 8.45 -3.73
C LEU A 145 17.01 8.28 -4.32
N TRP A 146 16.05 7.84 -3.51
CA TRP A 146 14.64 7.77 -3.91
C TRP A 146 14.07 9.15 -4.23
N LYS A 147 14.33 10.17 -3.39
CA LYS A 147 13.90 11.55 -3.68
C LYS A 147 14.52 12.08 -4.97
N MET A 148 15.80 11.78 -5.21
CA MET A 148 16.48 12.16 -6.45
C MET A 148 15.81 11.51 -7.68
N ALA A 149 15.56 10.20 -7.63
CA ALA A 149 14.93 9.45 -8.71
C ALA A 149 13.50 9.92 -9.02
N LYS A 150 12.78 10.43 -8.02
CA LYS A 150 11.44 11.00 -8.16
C LYS A 150 11.43 12.51 -8.47
N GLY A 151 12.58 13.17 -8.61
CA GLY A 151 12.65 14.62 -8.79
C GLY A 151 12.13 15.44 -7.59
N ALA A 152 12.10 14.84 -6.41
CA ALA A 152 11.47 15.38 -5.21
C ALA A 152 12.42 16.17 -4.30
N LEU A 153 13.61 16.53 -4.79
CA LEU A 153 14.51 17.43 -4.10
C LEU A 153 14.04 18.88 -4.30
N ALA A 154 14.09 19.68 -3.25
CA ALA A 154 13.66 21.08 -3.23
C ALA A 154 14.65 22.03 -3.93
N THR A 155 15.10 21.64 -5.13
CA THR A 155 15.94 22.45 -6.01
C THR A 155 15.15 23.64 -6.55
N ASN A 156 15.80 24.75 -6.93
CA ASN A 156 15.09 25.87 -7.54
C ASN A 156 14.33 25.49 -8.83
N GLU A 157 14.78 24.45 -9.54
CA GLU A 157 13.99 23.78 -10.58
C GLU A 157 12.62 23.31 -10.08
N ALA A 158 12.60 22.38 -9.13
CA ALA A 158 11.35 21.84 -8.59
C ALA A 158 10.50 22.92 -7.89
N ARG A 159 11.15 23.89 -7.23
CA ARG A 159 10.47 25.01 -6.57
C ARG A 159 9.75 25.91 -7.55
N ARG A 160 10.36 26.21 -8.71
CA ARG A 160 9.73 27.07 -9.72
C ARG A 160 8.62 26.36 -10.48
N GLU A 161 8.79 25.07 -10.80
CA GLU A 161 7.70 24.27 -11.38
C GLU A 161 6.45 24.24 -10.49
N MET A 162 6.63 24.34 -9.17
CA MET A 162 5.53 24.45 -8.20
C MET A 162 5.14 25.89 -7.83
N GLY A 163 5.71 26.92 -8.48
CA GLY A 163 5.38 28.32 -8.25
C GLY A 163 5.88 28.93 -6.93
N PHE A 164 6.87 28.32 -6.28
CA PHE A 164 7.46 28.84 -5.03
C PHE A 164 8.61 29.84 -5.24
N THR A 165 9.15 29.93 -6.45
CA THR A 165 10.24 30.86 -6.80
C THR A 165 10.18 31.20 -8.28
N GLU A 166 10.62 32.40 -8.63
CA GLU A 166 10.77 32.83 -10.02
C GLU A 166 12.17 32.54 -10.57
N SER A 167 13.17 32.33 -9.71
CA SER A 167 14.51 32.01 -10.16
C SER A 167 14.73 30.51 -10.30
N TRP A 168 15.43 30.12 -11.38
CA TRP A 168 15.97 28.78 -11.57
C TRP A 168 17.42 28.64 -11.09
N SER A 169 18.10 29.75 -10.81
CA SER A 169 19.55 29.78 -10.61
C SER A 169 19.95 29.09 -9.31
N CYS A 170 21.09 28.41 -9.32
CA CYS A 170 21.70 27.87 -8.12
C CYS A 170 22.20 29.02 -7.23
N PRO A 171 21.83 29.07 -5.95
CA PRO A 171 22.28 30.12 -5.04
C PRO A 171 23.77 30.02 -4.67
N MET A 172 24.45 28.92 -5.05
CA MET A 172 25.85 28.69 -4.70
C MET A 172 26.81 29.06 -5.84
N CYS A 173 26.44 28.80 -7.11
CA CYS A 173 27.29 29.14 -8.25
C CYS A 173 26.74 30.30 -9.10
N GLU A 174 25.48 30.67 -8.92
CA GLU A 174 24.74 31.74 -9.64
C GLU A 174 24.67 31.65 -11.17
N ASN A 175 25.42 30.73 -11.78
CA ASN A 175 25.60 30.63 -13.24
C ASN A 175 24.77 29.53 -13.89
N GLU A 176 24.39 28.49 -13.13
CA GLU A 176 23.67 27.33 -13.66
C GLU A 176 22.30 27.13 -13.01
N LYS A 177 21.44 26.38 -13.69
CA LYS A 177 20.14 25.94 -13.19
C LYS A 177 20.37 24.97 -12.02
N GLU A 178 19.72 25.23 -10.88
CA GLU A 178 19.72 24.30 -9.75
C GLU A 178 18.85 23.09 -10.07
N THR A 179 19.43 22.07 -10.69
CA THR A 179 18.81 20.76 -10.94
C THR A 179 19.29 19.73 -9.91
N THR A 180 18.61 18.59 -9.82
CA THR A 180 19.05 17.48 -8.94
C THR A 180 20.47 17.00 -9.28
N PHE A 181 20.82 16.91 -10.57
CA PHE A 181 22.15 16.50 -11.00
C PHE A 181 23.20 17.58 -10.75
N HIS A 182 22.85 18.85 -10.97
CA HIS A 182 23.70 19.97 -10.63
C HIS A 182 24.10 19.93 -9.16
N CYS A 183 23.14 19.90 -8.23
CA CYS A 183 23.42 19.91 -6.78
C CYS A 183 24.22 18.69 -6.28
N MET A 184 24.06 17.52 -6.90
CA MET A 184 24.54 16.25 -6.33
C MET A 184 25.73 15.64 -7.06
N ARG A 185 25.97 15.99 -8.33
CA ARG A 185 27.01 15.40 -9.18
C ARG A 185 27.86 16.46 -9.88
N ASP A 186 27.21 17.44 -10.52
CA ASP A 186 27.88 18.34 -11.46
C ASP A 186 28.39 19.64 -10.80
N PHE A 187 28.03 19.89 -9.54
CA PHE A 187 28.53 21.04 -8.79
C PHE A 187 30.05 20.94 -8.59
N GLN A 188 30.80 21.71 -9.37
CA GLN A 188 32.24 21.85 -9.21
C GLN A 188 32.52 22.97 -8.21
N HIS A 189 32.95 22.60 -6.99
CA HIS A 189 33.65 23.53 -6.12
C HIS A 189 35.02 23.81 -6.75
N ALA A 190 35.22 25.01 -7.29
CA ALA A 190 36.55 25.58 -7.43
C ALA A 190 37.04 26.08 -6.06
#